data_AF-A0A355H4H0-F1
#
_entry.id   AF-A0A355H4H0-F1
#
_cell.length_a   1.000
_cell.length_b   1.000
_cell.length_c   1.000
_cell.angle_alpha   90.00
_cell.angle_beta   90.00
_cell.angle_gamma   90.00
#
_symmetry.space_group_name_H-M   'P 1'
#
loop_
_entity.id
_entity.type
_entity.pdbx_description
1 polymer ?
#
loop_
_entity_poly.entity_id
_entity_poly.type
_entity_poly.pdbx_seq_one_letter_code
_entity_poly.pdbx_strand_id
1 'polypeptide(L)'
;MHLILDSYSHPGISLFWKRHGLSIMEQLVPADFFITTGDTPLEKLVEREIWSGWKKIILIGTPNSIRRGFNTLMQSSQECRSTLEIGFWPLDLQNLATSISQSSLNLRPILQVFKSGHTLPVDVMKVQFIASELETKYFWNDFVINSTQANAETTFYIDEQNSHVNGKFRCRIAFHDEILNSLTMHPGKLTRTPVLKVYLKRDEG
;
A
#
# COMPACT_ATOMS: atom_id res chain seq x y z
N MET A 1 -2.16 0.35 -19.06
CA MET A 1 -2.01 0.83 -17.68
C MET A 1 -3.35 1.33 -17.18
N HIS A 2 -3.80 0.86 -16.03
CA HIS A 2 -5.07 1.18 -15.40
C HIS A 2 -4.80 2.01 -14.16
N LEU A 3 -5.56 3.10 -14.00
CA LEU A 3 -5.40 4.02 -12.89
C LEU A 3 -6.65 3.98 -12.02
N ILE A 4 -6.51 3.62 -10.75
CA ILE A 4 -7.62 3.54 -9.80
C ILE A 4 -7.38 4.56 -8.70
N LEU A 5 -8.30 5.52 -8.57
CA LEU A 5 -8.28 6.54 -7.53
C LEU A 5 -9.32 6.20 -6.45
N ASP A 6 -8.85 5.89 -5.23
CA ASP A 6 -9.72 5.79 -4.06
C ASP A 6 -9.89 7.16 -3.39
N SER A 7 -10.89 7.91 -3.86
CA SER A 7 -11.26 9.22 -3.31
C SER A 7 -12.56 9.20 -2.50
N TYR A 8 -13.28 8.08 -2.47
CA TYR A 8 -14.65 8.02 -1.96
C TYR A 8 -14.76 8.51 -0.51
N SER A 9 -13.91 7.98 0.37
CA SER A 9 -13.95 8.31 1.81
C SER A 9 -13.05 9.49 2.21
N HIS A 10 -12.43 10.19 1.26
CA HIS A 10 -11.34 11.14 1.55
C HIS A 10 -11.46 12.44 0.74
N PRO A 11 -12.12 13.48 1.29
CA PRO A 11 -12.30 14.77 0.61
C PRO A 11 -11.00 15.42 0.13
N GLY A 12 -9.92 15.28 0.90
CA GLY A 12 -8.59 15.81 0.53
C GLY A 12 -8.02 15.19 -0.75
N ILE A 13 -8.30 13.90 -0.99
CA ILE A 13 -7.88 13.22 -2.23
C ILE A 13 -8.67 13.73 -3.43
N SER A 14 -9.98 13.97 -3.25
CA SER A 14 -10.81 14.55 -4.31
C SER A 14 -10.32 15.95 -4.71
N LEU A 15 -9.94 16.79 -3.74
CA LEU A 15 -9.38 18.13 -4.00
C LEU A 15 -8.03 18.06 -4.72
N PHE A 16 -7.14 17.17 -4.28
CA PHE A 16 -5.87 16.93 -4.96
C PHE A 16 -6.10 16.54 -6.42
N TRP A 17 -7.01 15.60 -6.66
CA TRP A 17 -7.33 15.15 -8.00
C TRP A 17 -7.95 16.24 -8.87
N LYS A 18 -8.86 17.06 -8.34
CA LYS A 18 -9.42 18.21 -9.08
C LYS A 18 -8.35 19.20 -9.52
N ARG A 19 -7.32 19.41 -8.70
CA ARG A 19 -6.25 20.38 -8.98
C ARG A 19 -5.16 19.85 -9.90
N HIS A 20 -4.85 18.55 -9.82
CA HIS A 20 -3.69 17.96 -10.48
C HIS A 20 -4.01 16.84 -11.48
N GLY A 21 -5.24 16.36 -11.50
CA GLY A 21 -5.68 15.21 -12.29
C GLY A 21 -5.39 15.35 -13.77
N LEU A 22 -5.59 16.54 -14.36
CA LEU A 22 -5.27 16.77 -15.78
C LEU A 22 -3.79 16.50 -16.09
N SER A 23 -2.87 17.07 -15.29
CA SER A 23 -1.43 16.84 -15.48
C SER A 23 -1.04 15.38 -15.26
N ILE A 24 -1.69 14.70 -14.31
CA ILE A 24 -1.49 13.26 -14.09
C ILE A 24 -1.93 12.46 -15.33
N MET A 25 -3.11 12.75 -15.87
CA MET A 25 -3.65 12.07 -17.05
C MET A 25 -2.83 12.33 -18.31
N GLU A 26 -2.35 13.56 -18.52
CA GLU A 26 -1.48 13.94 -19.64
C GLU A 26 -0.12 13.22 -19.60
N GLN A 27 0.44 13.04 -18.40
CA GLN A 27 1.76 12.42 -18.28
C GLN A 27 1.69 10.89 -18.32
N LEU A 28 0.73 10.30 -17.62
CA LEU A 28 0.57 8.85 -17.50
C LEU A 28 -0.14 8.25 -18.72
N VAL A 29 -1.11 8.94 -19.30
CA VAL A 29 -1.94 8.45 -20.42
C VAL A 29 -2.46 7.04 -20.13
N PRO A 30 -3.23 6.84 -19.04
CA PRO A 30 -3.76 5.52 -18.72
C PRO A 30 -4.74 5.06 -19.80
N ALA A 31 -4.79 3.76 -20.06
CA ALA A 31 -5.77 3.16 -20.96
C ALA A 31 -7.18 3.26 -20.37
N ASP A 32 -7.28 3.03 -19.05
CA ASP A 32 -8.51 3.13 -18.29
C ASP A 32 -8.26 3.88 -16.97
N PHE A 33 -9.23 4.69 -16.57
CA PHE A 33 -9.22 5.45 -15.33
C PHE A 33 -10.53 5.24 -14.55
N PHE A 34 -10.41 4.85 -13.28
CA PHE A 34 -11.54 4.57 -12.41
C PHE A 34 -11.46 5.39 -11.12
N ILE A 35 -12.62 5.85 -10.67
CA ILE A 35 -12.79 6.52 -9.38
C ILE A 35 -13.72 5.65 -8.53
N THR A 36 -13.34 5.38 -7.29
CA THR A 36 -14.20 4.68 -6.33
C THR A 36 -15.45 5.48 -6.00
N THR A 37 -16.58 4.80 -5.90
CA THR A 37 -17.86 5.38 -5.46
C THR A 37 -18.46 4.51 -4.34
N GLY A 38 -19.57 4.96 -3.73
CA GLY A 38 -20.27 4.15 -2.73
C GLY A 38 -20.77 2.82 -3.29
N ASP A 39 -21.24 2.83 -4.54
CA ASP A 39 -21.71 1.62 -5.22
C ASP A 39 -20.56 0.74 -5.73
N THR A 40 -19.41 1.35 -6.03
CA THR A 40 -18.23 0.67 -6.57
C THR A 40 -17.01 0.91 -5.68
N PRO A 41 -16.90 0.18 -4.55
CA PRO A 41 -15.76 0.27 -3.66
C PRO A 41 -14.48 -0.24 -4.33
N LEU A 42 -13.34 0.16 -3.75
CA LEU A 42 -12.00 -0.18 -4.25
C LEU A 42 -11.82 -1.68 -4.51
N GLU A 43 -12.25 -2.51 -3.56
CA GLU A 43 -12.08 -3.96 -3.60
C GLU A 43 -12.82 -4.57 -4.80
N LYS A 44 -14.07 -4.16 -5.05
CA LYS A 44 -14.85 -4.62 -6.21
C LYS A 44 -14.26 -4.16 -7.54
N LEU A 45 -13.75 -2.92 -7.61
CA LEU A 45 -13.07 -2.42 -8.80
C LEU A 45 -11.82 -3.23 -9.08
N VAL A 46 -10.98 -3.43 -8.06
CA VAL A 46 -9.75 -4.21 -8.17
C VAL A 46 -10.02 -5.64 -8.61
N GLU A 47 -11.02 -6.30 -8.01
CA GLU A 47 -11.45 -7.64 -8.40
C GLU A 47 -11.89 -7.71 -9.86
N ARG A 48 -12.60 -6.69 -10.35
CA ARG A 48 -13.00 -6.64 -11.77
C ARG A 48 -11.80 -6.48 -12.69
N GLU A 49 -10.89 -5.56 -12.36
CA GLU A 49 -9.77 -5.21 -13.23
C GLU A 49 -8.72 -6.33 -13.31
N ILE A 50 -8.59 -7.16 -12.27
CA ILE A 50 -7.55 -8.18 -12.22
C ILE A 50 -7.71 -9.29 -13.27
N TRP A 51 -8.94 -9.56 -13.74
CA TRP A 51 -9.24 -10.62 -14.69
C TRP A 51 -8.83 -10.28 -16.14
N SER A 52 -8.33 -9.08 -16.37
CA SER A 52 -8.11 -8.57 -17.71
C SER A 52 -6.64 -8.63 -18.15
N GLY A 53 -6.10 -9.84 -18.35
CA GLY A 53 -4.79 -10.06 -18.98
C GLY A 53 -3.60 -9.35 -18.32
N TRP A 54 -2.52 -9.13 -19.09
CA TRP A 54 -1.31 -8.43 -18.61
C TRP A 54 -1.58 -6.94 -18.45
N LYS A 55 -1.59 -6.45 -17.21
CA LYS A 55 -1.88 -5.05 -16.91
C LYS A 55 -1.03 -4.51 -15.78
N LYS A 56 -0.64 -3.25 -15.97
CA LYS A 56 -0.14 -2.37 -14.93
C LYS A 56 -1.30 -1.67 -14.25
N ILE A 57 -1.51 -1.90 -12.96
CA ILE A 57 -2.53 -1.23 -12.13
C ILE A 57 -1.82 -0.25 -11.20
N ILE A 58 -2.22 1.01 -11.20
CA ILE A 58 -1.72 2.02 -10.26
C ILE A 58 -2.86 2.39 -9.31
N LEU A 59 -2.69 2.09 -8.02
CA LEU A 59 -3.61 2.54 -6.98
C LEU A 59 -3.14 3.87 -6.40
N ILE A 60 -4.01 4.87 -6.45
CA ILE A 60 -3.81 6.18 -5.84
C ILE A 60 -4.82 6.33 -4.71
N GLY A 61 -4.34 6.63 -3.51
CA GLY A 61 -5.22 6.77 -2.35
C GLY A 61 -4.46 6.98 -1.06
N THR A 62 -5.16 6.93 0.08
CA THR A 62 -4.47 6.92 1.37
C THR A 62 -3.63 5.64 1.54
N PRO A 63 -2.64 5.63 2.46
CA PRO A 63 -1.92 4.40 2.79
C PRO A 63 -2.84 3.22 3.14
N ASN A 64 -3.96 3.49 3.83
CA ASN A 64 -4.94 2.47 4.18
C ASN A 64 -5.70 1.95 2.96
N SER A 65 -6.15 2.86 2.07
CA SER A 65 -6.79 2.51 0.80
C SER A 65 -5.91 1.59 -0.04
N ILE A 66 -4.64 1.97 -0.21
CA ILE A 66 -3.67 1.20 -0.98
C ILE A 66 -3.46 -0.18 -0.36
N ARG A 67 -3.35 -0.27 0.98
CA ARG A 67 -3.21 -1.55 1.67
C ARG A 67 -4.41 -2.46 1.44
N ARG A 68 -5.64 -1.93 1.45
CA ARG A 68 -6.85 -2.70 1.14
C ARG A 68 -6.84 -3.22 -0.29
N GLY A 69 -6.66 -2.34 -1.27
CA GLY A 69 -6.61 -2.73 -2.68
C GLY A 69 -5.49 -3.73 -2.98
N PHE A 70 -4.32 -3.57 -2.37
CA PHE A 70 -3.24 -4.55 -2.48
C PHE A 70 -3.63 -5.91 -1.89
N ASN A 71 -4.25 -5.96 -0.72
CA ASN A 71 -4.67 -7.23 -0.13
C ASN A 71 -5.68 -7.96 -1.01
N THR A 72 -6.63 -7.25 -1.62
CA THR A 72 -7.56 -7.80 -2.61
C THR A 72 -6.80 -8.38 -3.82
N LEU A 73 -5.81 -7.65 -4.37
CA LEU A 73 -4.95 -8.16 -5.45
C LEU A 73 -4.23 -9.43 -5.03
N MET A 74 -3.68 -9.48 -3.82
CA MET A 74 -2.89 -10.61 -3.32
C MET A 74 -3.72 -11.86 -3.00
N GLN A 75 -5.00 -11.70 -2.69
CA GLN A 75 -5.92 -12.80 -2.41
C GLN A 75 -6.49 -13.46 -3.68
N SER A 76 -6.30 -12.84 -4.85
CA SER A 76 -6.70 -13.41 -6.13
C SER A 76 -5.88 -14.65 -6.54
N SER A 77 -6.33 -15.35 -7.59
CA SER A 77 -5.66 -16.55 -8.10
C SER A 77 -4.21 -16.25 -8.54
N GLN A 78 -3.34 -17.26 -8.47
CA GLN A 78 -1.94 -17.12 -8.87
C GLN A 78 -1.80 -16.74 -10.35
N GLU A 79 -2.69 -17.26 -11.21
CA GLU A 79 -2.73 -16.95 -12.64
C GLU A 79 -2.87 -15.45 -12.86
N CYS A 80 -3.88 -14.83 -12.23
CA CYS A 80 -4.08 -13.38 -12.30
C CYS A 80 -2.87 -12.62 -11.74
N ARG A 81 -2.34 -13.04 -10.59
CA ARG A 81 -1.20 -12.34 -9.94
C ARG A 81 0.09 -12.38 -10.76
N SER A 82 0.31 -13.43 -11.53
CA SER A 82 1.54 -13.62 -12.29
C SER A 82 1.71 -12.66 -13.47
N THR A 83 0.63 -12.01 -13.90
CA THR A 83 0.61 -11.10 -15.06
C THR A 83 0.46 -9.63 -14.68
N LEU A 84 0.58 -9.29 -13.39
CA LEU A 84 0.31 -7.95 -12.87
C LEU A 84 1.60 -7.20 -12.51
N GLU A 85 1.62 -5.95 -12.95
CA GLU A 85 2.49 -4.92 -12.39
C GLU A 85 1.67 -3.98 -11.51
N ILE A 86 2.13 -3.73 -10.29
CA ILE A 86 1.37 -2.92 -9.34
C ILE A 86 2.15 -1.67 -8.95
N GLY A 87 1.54 -0.51 -9.17
CA GLY A 87 2.01 0.79 -8.69
C GLY A 87 1.14 1.29 -7.54
N PHE A 88 1.76 1.97 -6.59
CA PHE A 88 1.09 2.59 -5.46
C PHE A 88 1.55 4.03 -5.32
N TRP A 89 0.59 4.95 -5.26
CA TRP A 89 0.89 6.32 -4.90
C TRP A 89 0.16 6.69 -3.62
N PRO A 90 0.79 6.44 -2.45
CA PRO A 90 0.22 6.85 -1.17
C PRO A 90 0.15 8.36 -1.11
N LEU A 91 -1.07 8.87 -1.06
CA LEU A 91 -1.38 10.26 -0.82
C LEU A 91 -1.45 10.49 0.69
N ASP A 92 -0.31 10.83 1.27
CA ASP A 92 -0.27 11.38 2.62
C ASP A 92 -0.65 12.86 2.58
N LEU A 93 -1.87 13.16 3.02
CA LEU A 93 -2.44 14.51 2.96
C LEU A 93 -1.61 15.55 3.72
N GLN A 94 -0.87 15.15 4.77
CA GLN A 94 0.02 16.06 5.51
C GLN A 94 1.22 16.46 4.66
N ASN A 95 1.86 15.50 4.00
CA ASN A 95 3.00 15.72 3.10
C ASN A 95 2.59 16.34 1.76
N LEU A 96 1.34 16.12 1.34
CA LEU A 96 0.76 16.70 0.13
C LEU A 96 0.42 18.17 0.29
N ALA A 97 -0.06 18.61 1.45
CA ALA A 97 -0.36 20.02 1.69
C ALA A 97 0.86 20.93 1.44
N THR A 98 2.05 20.47 1.82
CA THR A 98 3.34 21.13 1.56
C THR A 98 3.80 21.01 0.11
N SER A 99 3.53 19.89 -0.56
CA SER A 99 3.93 19.67 -1.96
C SER A 99 3.05 20.43 -2.96
N ILE A 100 1.75 20.58 -2.65
CA ILE A 100 0.72 21.23 -3.47
C ILE A 100 0.83 22.76 -3.44
N SER A 101 1.35 23.34 -2.35
CA SER A 101 1.59 24.78 -2.28
C SER A 101 2.74 25.24 -3.17
N GLN A 102 3.62 24.33 -3.61
CA GLN A 102 4.88 24.70 -4.25
C GLN A 102 4.84 24.68 -5.79
N SER A 103 4.34 23.64 -6.48
CA SER A 103 4.08 23.64 -7.95
C SER A 103 3.61 22.26 -8.45
N SER A 104 2.84 22.21 -9.55
CA SER A 104 2.54 20.96 -10.28
C SER A 104 3.77 20.30 -10.90
N LEU A 105 4.89 21.03 -11.07
CA LEU A 105 6.15 20.51 -11.59
C LEU A 105 6.78 19.42 -10.69
N ASN A 106 6.47 19.44 -9.39
CA ASN A 106 6.94 18.44 -8.43
C ASN A 106 6.32 17.05 -8.66
N LEU A 107 5.23 16.96 -9.42
CA LEU A 107 4.60 15.67 -9.75
C LEU A 107 5.34 14.92 -10.84
N ARG A 108 6.02 15.64 -11.75
CA ARG A 108 6.61 15.03 -12.95
C ARG A 108 7.59 13.89 -12.63
N PRO A 109 8.54 14.02 -11.70
CA PRO A 109 9.44 12.92 -11.35
C PRO A 109 8.71 11.68 -10.84
N ILE A 110 7.69 11.86 -10.00
CA ILE A 110 6.88 10.77 -9.44
C ILE A 110 6.14 10.03 -10.56
N LEU A 111 5.52 10.77 -11.47
CA LEU A 111 4.76 10.21 -12.59
C LEU A 111 5.66 9.48 -13.60
N GLN A 112 6.92 9.94 -13.78
CA GLN A 112 7.87 9.25 -14.65
C GLN A 112 8.23 7.85 -14.15
N VAL A 113 8.26 7.60 -12.83
CA VAL A 113 8.48 6.24 -12.28
C VAL A 113 7.39 5.28 -12.78
N PHE A 114 6.13 5.73 -12.75
CA PHE A 114 5.02 4.92 -13.24
C PHE A 114 5.01 4.78 -14.76
N LYS A 115 5.38 5.84 -15.50
CA LYS A 115 5.40 5.82 -16.97
C LYS A 115 6.51 4.94 -17.55
N SER A 116 7.71 5.03 -17.00
CA SER A 116 8.92 4.34 -17.49
C SER A 116 8.87 2.82 -17.37
N GLY A 117 7.86 2.27 -16.69
CA GLY A 117 7.78 0.82 -16.48
C GLY A 117 8.84 0.30 -15.51
N HIS A 118 9.56 1.18 -14.80
CA HIS A 118 10.51 0.76 -13.78
C HIS A 118 9.75 0.16 -12.59
N THR A 119 9.63 -1.15 -12.61
CA THR A 119 9.13 -1.92 -11.49
C THR A 119 10.30 -2.58 -10.79
N LEU A 120 10.24 -2.57 -9.46
CA LEU A 120 11.18 -3.34 -8.66
C LEU A 120 10.53 -4.68 -8.33
N PRO A 121 11.23 -5.81 -8.48
CA PRO A 121 10.74 -7.06 -7.95
C PRO A 121 10.77 -6.98 -6.42
N VAL A 122 9.66 -7.29 -5.74
CA VAL A 122 9.53 -7.15 -4.28
C VAL A 122 8.95 -8.41 -3.67
N ASP A 123 9.55 -8.85 -2.57
CA ASP A 123 9.03 -9.93 -1.75
C ASP A 123 7.83 -9.44 -0.93
N VAL A 124 6.70 -10.15 -1.04
CA VAL A 124 5.49 -9.84 -0.30
C VAL A 124 5.38 -10.76 0.91
N MET A 125 5.28 -10.17 2.09
CA MET A 125 5.11 -10.89 3.34
C MET A 125 3.65 -11.30 3.53
N LYS A 126 3.42 -12.61 3.62
CA LYS A 126 2.14 -13.19 4.04
C LYS A 126 2.14 -13.34 5.56
N VAL A 127 1.26 -12.61 6.23
CA VAL A 127 1.12 -12.62 7.70
C VAL A 127 -0.21 -13.26 8.07
N GLN A 128 -0.17 -14.22 8.98
CA GLN A 128 -1.36 -14.88 9.52
C GLN A 128 -1.60 -14.38 10.94
N PHE A 129 -2.84 -13.97 11.20
CA PHE A 129 -3.31 -13.50 12.49
C PHE A 129 -4.17 -14.61 13.08
N ILE A 130 -3.77 -15.06 14.27
CA ILE A 130 -4.56 -16.01 15.06
C ILE A 130 -5.42 -15.17 16.00
N ALA A 131 -6.61 -14.79 15.53
CA ALA A 131 -7.65 -14.14 16.31
C ALA A 131 -8.83 -15.12 16.51
N SER A 132 -10.04 -14.63 16.79
CA SER A 132 -11.26 -15.46 16.80
C SER A 132 -11.51 -16.16 15.47
N GLU A 133 -11.02 -15.56 14.37
CA GLU A 133 -10.96 -16.16 13.04
C GLU A 133 -9.53 -16.07 12.51
N LEU A 134 -9.13 -17.03 11.67
CA LEU A 134 -7.82 -17.00 11.02
C LEU A 134 -7.84 -15.96 9.90
N GLU A 135 -7.20 -14.82 10.12
CA GLU A 135 -7.09 -13.77 9.10
C GLU A 135 -5.71 -13.83 8.43
N THR A 136 -5.66 -13.72 7.10
CA THR A 136 -4.39 -13.62 6.34
C THR A 136 -4.32 -12.27 5.64
N LYS A 137 -3.23 -11.53 5.86
CA LYS A 137 -2.95 -10.28 5.16
C LYS A 137 -1.57 -10.29 4.52
N TYR A 138 -1.41 -9.44 3.51
CA TYR A 138 -0.21 -9.28 2.72
C TYR A 138 0.36 -7.88 2.90
N PHE A 139 1.68 -7.79 3.04
CA PHE A 139 2.41 -6.55 3.28
C PHE A 139 3.70 -6.51 2.46
N TRP A 140 4.12 -5.33 2.00
CA TRP A 140 5.30 -5.17 1.15
C TRP A 140 6.33 -4.16 1.66
N ASN A 141 5.98 -3.22 2.53
CA ASN A 141 6.93 -2.26 3.11
C ASN A 141 7.16 -2.55 4.59
N ASP A 142 6.07 -2.55 5.33
CA ASP A 142 6.05 -2.82 6.76
C ASP A 142 4.71 -3.40 7.18
N PHE A 143 4.71 -3.89 8.41
CA PHE A 143 3.53 -4.22 9.15
C PHE A 143 3.62 -3.57 10.53
N VAL A 144 2.50 -3.04 11.02
CA VAL A 144 2.42 -2.31 12.30
C VAL A 144 1.37 -2.98 13.18
N ILE A 145 1.79 -3.32 14.40
CA ILE A 145 0.93 -3.74 15.51
C ILE A 145 0.91 -2.59 16.51
N ASN A 146 -0.26 -2.16 16.95
CA ASN A 146 -0.38 -1.17 18.00
C ASN A 146 -1.44 -1.59 19.02
N SER A 147 -1.19 -1.24 20.28
CA SER A 147 -2.22 -1.21 21.32
C SER A 147 -2.48 0.24 21.69
N THR A 148 -3.75 0.61 21.69
CA THR A 148 -4.24 1.88 22.22
C THR A 148 -4.76 1.75 23.65
N GLN A 149 -4.77 0.54 24.21
CA GLN A 149 -5.28 0.26 25.55
C GLN A 149 -4.18 0.49 26.59
N ALA A 150 -4.47 1.35 27.58
CA ALA A 150 -3.54 1.69 28.65
C ALA A 150 -3.24 0.53 29.62
N ASN A 151 -4.11 -0.48 29.66
CA ASN A 151 -3.98 -1.66 30.50
C ASN A 151 -3.61 -2.93 29.70
N ALA A 152 -3.24 -2.81 28.43
CA ALA A 152 -2.78 -3.95 27.67
C ALA A 152 -1.50 -4.54 28.27
N GLU A 153 -1.47 -5.85 28.46
CA GLU A 153 -0.25 -6.59 28.79
C GLU A 153 0.12 -7.41 27.57
N THR A 154 1.26 -7.11 26.96
CA THR A 154 1.66 -7.68 25.67
C THR A 154 3.06 -8.25 25.77
N THR A 155 3.20 -9.49 25.32
CA THR A 155 4.50 -10.17 25.19
C THR A 155 4.85 -10.30 23.71
N PHE A 156 5.99 -9.75 23.32
CA PHE A 156 6.57 -9.95 22.00
C PHE A 156 7.58 -11.09 22.07
N TYR A 157 7.39 -12.10 21.23
CA TYR A 157 8.37 -13.17 21.03
C TYR A 157 8.97 -13.03 19.63
N ILE A 158 10.26 -12.72 19.56
CA ILE A 158 10.99 -12.46 18.31
C ILE A 158 12.36 -13.10 18.44
N ASP A 159 12.73 -13.98 17.50
CA ASP A 159 14.02 -14.66 17.48
C ASP A 159 14.42 -15.26 18.83
N GLU A 160 13.47 -15.95 19.47
CA GLU A 160 13.64 -16.59 20.79
C GLU A 160 13.79 -15.63 21.97
N GLN A 161 13.63 -14.32 21.75
CA GLN A 161 13.66 -13.30 22.80
C GLN A 161 12.25 -12.85 23.16
N ASN A 162 11.99 -12.76 24.46
CA ASN A 162 10.77 -12.21 25.02
C ASN A 162 10.96 -10.73 25.39
N SER A 163 10.04 -9.88 24.95
CA SER A 163 9.93 -8.49 25.39
C SER A 163 8.54 -8.24 25.95
N HIS A 164 8.45 -7.90 27.23
CA HIS A 164 7.19 -7.53 27.87
C HIS A 164 6.95 -6.02 27.75
N VAL A 165 5.74 -5.66 27.34
CA VAL A 165 5.29 -4.28 27.20
C VAL A 165 3.91 -4.13 27.82
N ASN A 166 3.82 -3.18 28.74
CA ASN A 166 2.57 -2.80 29.38
C ASN A 166 2.07 -1.48 28.80
N GLY A 167 0.76 -1.38 28.63
CA GLY A 167 0.05 -0.22 28.16
C GLY A 167 0.11 -0.02 26.65
N LYS A 168 0.08 1.25 26.25
CA LYS A 168 0.03 1.64 24.84
C LYS A 168 1.38 1.39 24.17
N PHE A 169 1.34 0.84 22.97
CA PHE A 169 2.55 0.60 22.21
C PHE A 169 2.30 0.70 20.71
N ARG A 170 3.40 0.89 19.99
CA ARG A 170 3.49 0.72 18.55
C ARG A 170 4.72 -0.12 18.21
N CYS A 171 4.48 -1.31 17.67
CA CYS A 171 5.48 -2.19 17.10
C CYS A 171 5.40 -2.10 15.58
N ARG A 172 6.51 -1.80 14.91
CA ARG A 172 6.65 -1.78 13.45
C ARG A 172 7.69 -2.79 13.05
N ILE A 173 7.32 -3.69 12.15
CA ILE A 173 8.24 -4.62 11.50
C ILE A 173 8.43 -4.12 10.08
N ALA A 174 9.61 -3.55 9.79
CA ALA A 174 9.98 -3.10 8.46
C ALA A 174 10.69 -4.23 7.71
N PHE A 175 10.35 -4.38 6.43
CA PHE A 175 10.95 -5.40 5.58
C PHE A 175 12.11 -4.84 4.75
N HIS A 176 12.12 -3.52 4.55
CA HIS A 176 13.05 -2.79 3.70
C HIS A 176 13.40 -1.44 4.36
N ASP A 177 14.56 -0.89 3.99
CA ASP A 177 15.00 0.42 4.49
C ASP A 177 14.26 1.59 3.83
N GLU A 178 13.91 1.43 2.55
CA GLU A 178 13.18 2.43 1.77
C GLU A 178 11.72 2.02 1.51
N ILE A 179 10.83 3.01 1.45
CA ILE A 179 9.41 2.80 1.13
C ILE A 179 9.26 2.57 -0.37
N LEU A 180 8.71 1.41 -0.73
CA LEU A 180 8.48 1.02 -2.11
C LEU A 180 7.08 1.47 -2.57
N ASN A 181 7.06 2.15 -3.72
CA ASN A 181 5.86 2.73 -4.34
C ASN A 181 5.50 2.06 -5.68
N SER A 182 6.30 1.10 -6.16
CA SER A 182 5.94 0.26 -7.31
C SER A 182 6.62 -1.08 -7.19
N LEU A 183 5.92 -2.15 -7.57
CA LEU A 183 6.43 -3.50 -7.53
C LEU A 183 5.90 -4.40 -8.65
N THR A 184 6.73 -5.34 -9.09
CA THR A 184 6.31 -6.51 -9.88
C THR A 184 6.28 -7.73 -8.97
N MET A 185 5.24 -8.55 -9.15
CA MET A 185 5.03 -9.75 -8.37
C MET A 185 5.77 -10.93 -8.98
N HIS A 186 6.60 -11.59 -8.18
CA HIS A 186 7.22 -12.86 -8.54
C HIS A 186 6.78 -13.96 -7.57
N PRO A 187 5.66 -14.66 -7.87
CA PRO A 187 5.17 -15.70 -6.98
C PRO A 187 6.19 -16.85 -6.86
N GLY A 188 6.50 -17.24 -5.62
CA GLY A 188 7.25 -18.47 -5.32
C GLY A 188 8.78 -18.38 -5.42
N LYS A 189 9.35 -17.18 -5.62
CA LYS A 189 10.81 -16.97 -5.55
C LYS A 189 11.10 -15.71 -4.75
N LEU A 190 11.87 -15.88 -3.68
CA LEU A 190 12.43 -14.73 -2.96
C LEU A 190 13.48 -14.07 -3.84
N THR A 191 13.36 -12.76 -3.98
CA THR A 191 14.31 -11.91 -4.71
C THR A 191 15.55 -11.63 -3.88
N ARG A 192 15.39 -11.59 -2.55
CA ARG A 192 16.46 -11.39 -1.57
C ARG A 192 16.16 -12.12 -0.26
N THR A 193 17.19 -12.35 0.54
CA THR A 193 17.00 -12.79 1.92
C THR A 193 16.29 -11.67 2.70
N PRO A 194 15.14 -11.93 3.33
CA PRO A 194 14.43 -10.90 4.06
C PRO A 194 15.21 -10.51 5.31
N VAL A 195 15.47 -9.21 5.48
CA VAL A 195 16.03 -8.66 6.71
C VAL A 195 14.92 -7.89 7.40
N LEU A 196 14.40 -8.46 8.49
CA LEU A 196 13.34 -7.84 9.27
C LEU A 196 13.96 -6.91 10.31
N LYS A 197 13.52 -5.65 10.35
CA LYS A 197 13.88 -4.70 11.40
C LYS A 197 12.66 -4.43 12.27
N VAL A 198 12.77 -4.74 13.55
CA VAL A 198 11.69 -4.56 14.52
C VAL A 198 11.95 -3.28 15.31
N TYR A 199 10.96 -2.40 15.31
CA TYR A 199 10.95 -1.15 16.06
C TYR A 199 9.80 -1.17 17.05
N LEU A 200 10.13 -1.16 18.34
CA LEU A 200 9.15 -1.16 19.42
C LEU A 200 9.20 0.18 20.14
N LYS A 201 8.12 0.95 20.04
CA LYS A 201 7.94 2.21 20.77
C LYS A 201 6.84 2.03 21.81
N ARG A 202 7.15 2.35 23.07
CA ARG A 202 6.17 2.51 24.14
C ARG A 202 5.61 3.93 24.06
N ASP A 203 4.30 4.07 24.14
CA ASP A 203 3.69 5.40 24.31
C ASP A 203 3.57 5.65 25.81
N GLU A 204 4.36 6.60 26.31
CA GLU A 204 4.20 7.13 27.66
C GLU A 204 2.94 8.00 27.65
N GLY A 205 1.82 7.41 28.07
CA GLY A 205 0.53 8.07 28.15
C GLY A 205 -0.31 7.53 29.27
#